data_AF-A0A0X8KAP3-F1
#
_entry.id   AF-A0A0X8KAP3-F1
#
_cell.length_a   1.000
_cell.length_b   1.000
_cell.length_c   1.000
_cell.angle_alpha   90.00
_cell.angle_beta   90.00
_cell.angle_gamma   90.00
#
_symmetry.space_group_name_H-M   'P 1'
#
loop_
_entity.id
_entity.type
_entity.pdbx_description
1 polymer ?
#
loop_
_entity_poly.entity_id
_entity_poly.type
_entity_poly.pdbx_seq_one_letter_code
_entity_poly.pdbx_strand_id
1 'polypeptide(L)'
;MNAGLTNDEFRRLLKSGDKSRMASVIVTVYDHPQDFPHGYVARAHIIAHGGKSAYVSPMIYIGRETLDEVRAAIPPDMVKMIRHPQDDPAILETYI
;
A
#
# COMPACT_ATOMS: atom_id res chain seq x y z
N MET A 1 7.15 -0.40 16.81
CA MET A 1 6.71 -1.80 16.77
C MET A 1 6.39 -2.15 15.32
N ASN A 2 7.00 -3.20 14.76
CA ASN A 2 6.68 -3.64 13.40
C ASN A 2 5.35 -4.41 13.38
N ALA A 3 4.50 -4.12 12.41
CA ALA A 3 3.20 -4.78 12.25
C ALA A 3 2.95 -5.16 10.77
N GLY A 4 1.97 -6.05 10.57
CA GLY A 4 1.61 -6.53 9.24
C GLY A 4 2.65 -7.48 8.64
N LEU A 5 2.76 -7.48 7.31
CA LEU A 5 3.65 -8.35 6.57
C LEU A 5 5.14 -7.96 6.74
N THR A 6 6.02 -8.93 6.50
CA THR A 6 7.43 -8.64 6.24
C THR A 6 7.59 -7.95 4.88
N ASN A 7 8.73 -7.28 4.66
CA ASN A 7 9.00 -6.59 3.38
C ASN A 7 8.94 -7.57 2.20
N ASP A 8 9.44 -8.79 2.38
CA ASP A 8 9.47 -9.79 1.30
C ASP A 8 8.09 -10.37 1.01
N GLU A 9 7.28 -10.63 2.03
CA GLU A 9 5.87 -11.05 1.85
C GLU A 9 5.06 -9.97 1.15
N PHE A 10 5.22 -8.70 1.57
CA PHE A 10 4.54 -7.57 0.96
C PHE A 10 4.93 -7.44 -0.52
N ARG A 11 6.23 -7.46 -0.85
CA ARG A 11 6.70 -7.41 -2.25
C ARG A 11 6.20 -8.58 -3.08
N ARG A 12 6.22 -9.80 -2.54
CA ARG A 12 5.70 -10.99 -3.25
C ARG A 12 4.22 -10.83 -3.57
N LEU A 13 3.45 -10.28 -2.64
CA LEU A 13 2.03 -10.00 -2.84
C LEU A 13 1.81 -8.95 -3.94
N LEU A 14 2.49 -7.81 -3.87
CA LEU A 14 2.37 -6.75 -4.90
C LEU A 14 2.71 -7.29 -6.29
N LYS A 15 3.80 -8.05 -6.42
CA LYS A 15 4.20 -8.68 -7.69
C LYS A 15 3.20 -9.72 -8.21
N SER A 16 2.48 -10.39 -7.32
CA SER A 16 1.45 -11.36 -7.73
C SER A 16 0.24 -10.67 -8.34
N GLY A 17 -0.15 -9.50 -7.80
CA GLY A 17 -1.21 -8.66 -8.34
C GLY A 17 -0.81 -8.01 -9.67
N ASP A 18 0.39 -7.44 -9.74
CA ASP A 18 0.91 -6.75 -10.95
C ASP A 18 1.06 -7.68 -12.16
N LYS A 19 1.47 -8.94 -11.97
CA LYS A 19 1.54 -9.93 -13.06
C LYS A 19 0.17 -10.29 -13.65
N SER A 20 -0.91 -10.01 -12.94
CA SER A 20 -2.25 -10.30 -13.44
C SER A 20 -2.68 -9.20 -14.41
N ARG A 21 -2.82 -9.52 -15.71
CA ARG A 21 -3.55 -8.64 -16.66
C ARG A 21 -5.01 -8.37 -16.26
N MET A 22 -5.48 -9.04 -15.20
CA MET A 22 -6.81 -8.92 -14.65
C MET A 22 -6.84 -8.20 -13.31
N ALA A 23 -5.75 -7.59 -12.84
CA ALA A 23 -5.79 -6.74 -11.65
C ALA A 23 -4.80 -5.58 -11.70
N SER A 24 -5.15 -4.47 -11.03
CA SER A 24 -4.22 -3.38 -10.69
C SER A 24 -3.95 -3.39 -9.20
N VAL A 25 -2.74 -2.97 -8.81
CA VAL A 25 -2.34 -2.85 -7.41
C VAL A 25 -2.07 -1.39 -7.11
N ILE A 26 -2.69 -0.86 -6.05
CA ILE A 26 -2.43 0.49 -5.55
C ILE A 26 -1.88 0.36 -4.14
N VAL A 27 -0.75 1.00 -3.86
CA VAL A 27 -0.18 1.07 -2.51
C VAL A 27 -0.32 2.48 -1.97
N THR A 28 -0.93 2.63 -0.80
CA THR A 28 -1.11 3.93 -0.14
C THR A 28 -0.34 3.95 1.17
N VAL A 29 0.52 4.97 1.35
CA VAL A 29 1.31 5.19 2.55
C VAL A 29 0.62 6.24 3.43
N TYR A 30 0.42 5.89 4.69
CA TYR A 30 -0.24 6.71 5.70
C TYR A 30 0.73 7.14 6.80
N ASP A 31 0.55 8.36 7.27
CA ASP A 31 1.15 8.95 8.48
C ASP A 31 0.22 8.73 9.67
N HIS A 32 0.63 7.88 10.62
CA HIS A 32 -0.07 7.65 11.89
C HIS A 32 -1.61 7.58 11.77
N PRO A 33 -2.17 6.68 10.94
CA PRO A 33 -3.63 6.60 10.78
C PRO A 33 -4.28 6.22 12.11
N GLN A 34 -5.56 6.53 12.29
CA GLN A 34 -6.27 6.38 13.57
C GLN A 34 -6.17 4.95 14.17
N ASP A 35 -6.10 3.93 13.32
CA ASP A 35 -5.98 2.51 13.68
C ASP A 35 -4.52 2.03 13.83
N PHE A 36 -3.53 2.86 13.50
CA PHE A 36 -2.11 2.64 13.75
C PHE A 36 -1.40 3.96 14.11
N PRO A 37 -1.70 4.55 15.28
CA PRO A 37 -1.27 5.91 15.64
C PRO A 37 0.21 6.02 16.05
N HIS A 38 0.99 4.95 15.93
CA HIS A 38 2.37 4.86 16.43
C HIS A 38 3.42 4.66 15.33
N GLY A 39 3.03 4.80 14.06
CA GLY A 39 3.99 4.78 12.96
C GLY A 39 3.33 4.95 11.60
N TYR A 40 4.08 4.57 10.57
CA TYR A 40 3.70 4.69 9.18
C TYR A 40 3.17 3.36 8.67
N VAL A 41 2.16 3.42 7.78
CA VAL A 41 1.51 2.23 7.24
C VAL A 41 1.47 2.28 5.72
N ALA A 42 1.94 1.24 5.03
CA ALA A 42 1.59 1.02 3.62
C ALA A 42 0.47 0.00 3.51
N ARG A 43 -0.62 0.35 2.81
CA ARG A 43 -1.75 -0.56 2.52
C ARG A 43 -1.80 -0.87 1.04
N ALA A 44 -1.97 -2.16 0.70
CA ALA A 44 -2.17 -2.60 -0.67
C ALA A 44 -3.66 -2.78 -0.99
N HIS A 45 -4.09 -2.22 -2.11
CA HIS A 45 -5.43 -2.34 -2.66
C HIS A 45 -5.34 -3.07 -4.01
N ILE A 46 -6.01 -4.22 -4.13
CA ILE A 46 -5.99 -5.03 -5.35
C ILE A 46 -7.34 -4.89 -6.06
N ILE A 47 -7.32 -4.29 -7.24
CA ILE A 47 -8.51 -4.00 -8.04
C ILE A 47 -8.56 -5.01 -9.18
N ALA A 48 -9.46 -5.99 -9.10
CA ALA A 48 -9.67 -6.94 -10.19
C ALA A 48 -10.43 -6.28 -11.37
N HIS A 49 -9.88 -6.37 -12.56
CA HIS A 49 -10.53 -5.97 -13.81
C HIS A 49 -11.69 -6.93 -14.16
N GLY A 50 -12.87 -6.38 -14.41
CA GLY A 50 -14.06 -7.16 -14.82
C GLY A 50 -14.94 -7.68 -13.68
N GLY A 51 -14.55 -7.50 -12.42
CA GLY A 51 -15.42 -7.70 -11.25
C GLY A 51 -16.25 -6.45 -10.94
N LYS A 52 -17.50 -6.60 -10.48
CA LYS A 52 -18.37 -5.48 -10.05
C LYS A 52 -17.89 -4.74 -8.78
N SER A 53 -16.78 -5.18 -8.20
CA SER A 53 -16.26 -4.67 -6.94
C SER A 53 -14.74 -4.80 -6.96
N ALA A 54 -14.02 -3.71 -6.72
CA ALA A 54 -12.63 -3.80 -6.30
C ALA A 54 -12.63 -4.69 -5.03
N TYR A 55 -11.92 -5.82 -5.07
CA TYR A 55 -11.75 -6.60 -3.87
C TYR A 55 -10.86 -5.81 -2.91
N VAL A 56 -11.50 -4.98 -2.08
CA VAL A 56 -10.84 -4.36 -0.95
C VAL A 56 -10.62 -5.47 0.06
N SER A 57 -9.52 -6.23 -0.12
CA SER A 57 -9.06 -7.21 0.86
C SER A 57 -9.03 -6.55 2.23
N PRO A 58 -9.39 -7.25 3.32
CA PRO A 58 -9.04 -6.80 4.67
C PRO A 58 -7.55 -6.43 4.69
N MET A 59 -7.24 -5.29 5.32
CA MET A 59 -6.01 -4.52 5.15
C MET A 59 -4.76 -5.40 5.06
N ILE A 60 -4.24 -5.57 3.86
CA ILE A 60 -2.90 -6.12 3.66
C ILE A 60 -1.96 -4.94 3.79
N TYR A 61 -1.20 -4.90 4.87
CA TYR A 61 -0.36 -3.75 5.18
C TYR A 61 0.99 -4.15 5.75
N ILE A 62 1.91 -3.19 5.75
CA ILE A 62 3.06 -3.18 6.65
C ILE A 62 3.00 -1.92 7.51
N GLY A 63 3.33 -2.06 8.79
CA GLY A 63 3.48 -0.94 9.73
C GLY A 63 4.91 -0.87 10.23
N ARG A 64 5.53 0.31 10.14
CA ARG A 64 6.92 0.57 10.59
C ARG A 64 6.99 1.87 11.39
N GLU A 65 8.07 2.06 12.11
CA GLU A 65 8.26 3.27 12.95
C GLU A 65 8.65 4.48 12.11
N THR A 66 9.32 4.26 10.98
CA THR A 66 9.78 5.34 10.10
C THR A 66 9.21 5.22 8.69
N LEU A 67 9.05 6.37 8.03
CA LEU A 67 8.60 6.44 6.65
C LEU A 67 9.54 5.71 5.68
N ASP A 68 10.85 5.79 5.92
CA ASP A 68 11.84 5.16 5.05
C ASP A 68 11.80 3.63 5.12
N GLU A 69 11.50 3.06 6.29
CA GLU A 69 11.29 1.61 6.43
C GLU A 69 10.05 1.13 5.66
N VAL A 70 8.98 1.94 5.63
CA VAL A 70 7.79 1.64 4.83
C VAL A 70 8.13 1.71 3.34
N ARG A 71 8.78 2.78 2.89
CA ARG A 71 9.22 2.95 1.49
C ARG A 71 10.13 1.83 1.03
N ALA A 72 11.02 1.34 1.90
CA ALA A 72 11.90 0.22 1.57
C ALA A 72 11.13 -1.05 1.18
N ALA A 73 9.90 -1.25 1.65
CA ALA A 73 9.09 -2.40 1.27
C ALA A 73 8.36 -2.24 -0.07
N ILE A 74 8.23 -1.01 -0.58
CA ILE A 74 7.57 -0.74 -1.85
C ILE A 74 8.53 -1.15 -2.99
N PRO A 75 8.08 -1.95 -3.97
CA PRO A 75 8.88 -2.31 -5.13
C PRO A 75 9.35 -1.05 -5.89
N PRO A 76 10.63 -1.00 -6.33
CA PRO A 76 11.20 0.18 -6.96
C PRO A 76 10.64 0.47 -8.36
N ASP A 77 9.93 -0.48 -8.95
CA ASP A 77 9.26 -0.40 -10.24
C ASP A 77 7.85 0.21 -10.17
N MET A 78 7.27 0.39 -8.97
CA MET A 78 6.01 1.11 -8.82
C MET A 78 6.23 2.62 -8.96
N VAL A 79 5.27 3.30 -9.59
CA VAL A 79 5.33 4.72 -9.85
C VAL A 79 4.63 5.49 -8.75
N LYS A 80 5.35 6.40 -8.08
CA LYS A 80 4.75 7.33 -7.12
C LYS A 80 3.88 8.35 -7.86
N MET A 81 2.59 8.36 -7.52
CA MET A 81 1.61 9.28 -8.06
C MET A 81 1.67 10.65 -7.37
N ILE A 82 1.25 11.69 -8.09
CA ILE A 82 1.07 13.02 -7.50
C ILE A 82 -0.14 12.98 -6.57
N ARG A 83 0.03 13.45 -5.34
CA ARG A 83 -1.04 13.57 -4.36
C ARG A 83 -2.05 14.63 -4.80
N HIS A 84 -3.33 14.33 -4.69
CA HIS A 84 -4.40 15.28 -4.94
C HIS A 84 -4.65 16.16 -3.70
N PRO A 85 -4.95 17.47 -3.83
CA PRO A 85 -5.21 18.34 -2.68
C PRO A 85 -6.38 17.91 -1.77
N GLN A 86 -7.28 17.06 -2.28
CA GLN A 86 -8.43 16.53 -1.54
C GLN A 86 -8.18 15.15 -0.93
N ASP A 87 -7.01 14.56 -1.14
CA ASP A 87 -6.66 13.30 -0.47
C ASP A 87 -6.67 13.49 1.05
N ASP A 88 -7.00 12.42 1.77
CA ASP A 88 -6.95 12.41 3.23
C ASP A 88 -5.58 12.96 3.70
N PRO A 89 -5.54 13.91 4.66
CA PRO A 89 -4.30 14.45 5.24
C PRO A 89 -3.31 13.38 5.71
N ALA A 90 -3.79 12.24 6.19
CA ALA A 90 -2.96 11.14 6.64
C ALA A 90 -2.28 10.41 5.47
N ILE A 91 -2.77 10.52 4.23
CA ILE A 91 -2.11 9.90 3.07
C ILE A 91 -0.91 10.76 2.64
N LEU A 92 0.28 10.16 2.70
CA LEU A 92 1.51 10.80 2.26
C LEU A 92 1.83 10.50 0.80
N GLU A 93 1.65 9.25 0.38
CA GLU A 93 2.13 8.74 -0.89
C GLU A 93 1.19 7.68 -1.44
N THR A 94 1.05 7.64 -2.76
CA THR A 94 0.33 6.58 -3.47
C THR A 94 1.19 6.07 -4.61
N TYR A 95 1.21 4.76 -4.81
CA TYR A 95 2.00 4.08 -5.82
C TYR A 95 1.10 3.15 -6.63
N ILE A 96 1.37 3.05 -7.94
CA ILE A 96 0.71 2.12 -8.87
C ILE A 96 1.78 1.37 -9.65
#